data_AF-A0A8T5IUR9-F1
#
_entry.id   AF-A0A8T5IUR9-F1
#
_cell.length_a   1.000
_cell.length_b   1.000
_cell.length_c   1.000
_cell.angle_alpha   90.00
_cell.angle_beta   90.00
_cell.angle_gamma   90.00
#
_symmetry.space_group_name_H-M   'P 1'
#
loop_
_entity.id
_entity.type
_entity.pdbx_description
1 polymer ?
#
loop_
_entity_poly.entity_id
_entity_poly.type
_entity_poly.pdbx_seq_one_letter_code
_entity_poly.pdbx_strand_id
1 'polypeptide(L)'
;MFGADAYVLGVPVDQKTADKLNELIISIARQEPSLGVAKDLTKKIVVKPEFHVTLGVFHPGVFQSNKGLFKHLLNFLRTHPGAYAELKKLFNGKCTIKGIGFDKHDVKSSDVVWAAVESSEVHAIRVKVHEILGLAGIEDSSFIFTNPHITLLMKSGKGDVHDIGKPLKLPLHGFLDERSIDFDFETTNFYGKHSKVVASFGRECDGKPSDKFKKVLTDAINADKPKEVEYNWGALFKSADFRAQAKEIKTILTDPDKGAKELAKLLGKDMGAVMKLLKS
;
A
#
# COMPACT_ATOMS: atom_id res chain seq x y z
N MET A 1 -1.56 -5.03 21.65
CA MET A 1 -1.14 -4.76 20.26
C MET A 1 -2.36 -4.96 19.37
N PHE A 2 -2.83 -3.90 18.69
CA PHE A 2 -3.99 -3.96 17.79
C PHE A 2 -3.55 -4.58 16.46
N GLY A 3 -3.73 -5.90 16.30
CA GLY A 3 -3.31 -6.64 15.12
C GLY A 3 -4.32 -6.64 13.96
N ALA A 4 -4.07 -7.49 12.95
CA ALA A 4 -4.83 -7.60 11.69
C ALA A 4 -6.35 -7.88 11.78
N ASP A 5 -6.88 -8.18 12.98
CA ASP A 5 -8.30 -8.43 13.23
C ASP A 5 -9.02 -7.24 13.89
N ALA A 6 -8.38 -6.08 13.97
CA ALA A 6 -8.99 -4.88 14.53
C ALA A 6 -10.07 -4.30 13.61
N TYR A 7 -11.07 -3.67 14.23
CA TYR A 7 -12.02 -2.83 13.51
C TYR A 7 -11.50 -1.40 13.51
N VAL A 8 -11.69 -0.70 12.40
CA VAL A 8 -11.14 0.64 12.18
C VAL A 8 -12.25 1.61 11.84
N LEU A 9 -12.28 2.74 12.53
CA LEU A 9 -13.01 3.91 12.05
C LEU A 9 -12.07 4.70 11.15
N GLY A 10 -12.46 4.97 9.91
CA GLY A 10 -11.61 5.69 8.98
C GLY A 10 -12.37 6.55 7.97
N VAL A 11 -11.71 7.58 7.46
CA VAL A 11 -12.23 8.41 6.37
C VAL A 11 -11.72 7.82 5.05
N PRO A 12 -12.58 7.30 4.16
CA PRO A 12 -12.14 6.87 2.84
C PRO A 12 -11.58 8.07 2.07
N VAL A 13 -10.51 7.85 1.31
CA VAL A 13 -10.03 8.86 0.38
C VAL A 13 -10.85 8.79 -0.92
N ASP A 14 -10.98 9.90 -1.64
CA ASP A 14 -11.59 9.86 -2.97
C ASP A 14 -10.67 9.14 -3.98
N GLN A 15 -11.24 8.73 -5.11
CA GLN A 15 -10.51 7.95 -6.12
C GLN A 15 -9.29 8.70 -6.70
N LYS A 16 -9.38 10.02 -6.88
CA LYS A 16 -8.26 10.83 -7.42
C LYS A 16 -7.12 10.86 -6.40
N THR A 17 -7.43 10.97 -5.12
CA THR A 17 -6.45 10.88 -4.03
C THR A 17 -5.86 9.47 -3.91
N ALA A 18 -6.68 8.42 -4.03
CA ALA A 18 -6.21 7.03 -4.06
C ALA A 18 -5.20 6.78 -5.19
N ASP A 19 -5.46 7.35 -6.38
CA ASP A 19 -4.54 7.25 -7.52
C ASP A 19 -3.19 7.95 -7.23
N LYS A 20 -3.21 9.13 -6.59
CA LYS A 20 -1.98 9.83 -6.17
C LYS A 20 -1.20 9.08 -5.09
N LEU A 21 -1.88 8.45 -4.14
CA LEU A 21 -1.23 7.64 -3.10
C LEU A 21 -0.52 6.43 -3.71
N ASN A 22 -1.06 5.87 -4.78
CA ASN A 22 -0.39 4.81 -5.53
C ASN A 22 0.86 5.29 -6.27
N GLU A 23 0.82 6.49 -6.88
CA GLU A 23 2.01 7.10 -7.47
C GLU A 23 3.10 7.34 -6.41
N LEU A 24 2.70 7.80 -5.22
CA LEU A 24 3.59 7.95 -4.07
C LEU A 24 4.23 6.62 -3.67
N ILE A 25 3.45 5.54 -3.57
CA ILE A 25 3.97 4.19 -3.25
C ILE A 25 5.04 3.75 -4.26
N ILE A 26 4.78 3.95 -5.56
CA ILE A 26 5.72 3.58 -6.62
C ILE A 26 6.99 4.44 -6.54
N SER A 27 6.86 5.73 -6.27
CA SER A 27 7.99 6.64 -6.13
C SER A 27 8.89 6.23 -4.94
N ILE A 28 8.29 5.91 -3.79
CA ILE A 28 9.01 5.36 -2.63
C ILE A 28 9.75 4.07 -3.02
N ALA A 29 9.07 3.15 -3.71
CA ALA A 29 9.65 1.88 -4.12
C ALA A 29 10.85 2.03 -5.10
N ARG A 30 10.81 3.03 -5.98
CA ARG A 30 11.91 3.34 -6.91
C ARG A 30 13.13 3.91 -6.19
N GLN A 31 12.93 4.71 -5.15
CA GLN A 31 14.02 5.26 -4.34
C GLN A 31 14.62 4.22 -3.38
N GLU A 32 13.86 3.15 -3.07
CA GLU A 32 14.28 2.10 -2.14
C GLU A 32 14.26 0.72 -2.82
N PRO A 33 15.30 0.37 -3.61
CA PRO A 33 15.35 -0.88 -4.39
C PRO A 33 15.13 -2.15 -3.55
N SER A 34 15.47 -2.10 -2.25
CA SER A 34 15.24 -3.19 -1.29
C SER A 34 13.77 -3.55 -1.07
N LEU A 35 12.83 -2.67 -1.42
CA LEU A 35 11.40 -2.96 -1.39
C LEU A 35 10.96 -3.91 -2.52
N GLY A 36 11.68 -3.89 -3.65
CA GLY A 36 11.51 -4.76 -4.81
C GLY A 36 10.21 -4.51 -5.59
N VAL A 37 10.29 -3.79 -6.72
CA VAL A 37 9.13 -3.29 -7.49
C VAL A 37 8.30 -4.39 -8.20
N ALA A 38 8.89 -5.55 -8.53
CA ALA A 38 8.32 -6.42 -9.57
C ALA A 38 7.32 -7.52 -9.14
N LYS A 39 7.53 -8.20 -8.00
CA LYS A 39 6.67 -9.31 -7.50
C LYS A 39 6.38 -9.20 -6.01
N ASP A 40 7.34 -8.66 -5.28
CA ASP A 40 7.26 -8.42 -3.86
C ASP A 40 6.41 -7.19 -3.54
N LEU A 41 6.54 -6.09 -4.30
CA LEU A 41 5.65 -4.93 -4.17
C LEU A 41 4.19 -5.32 -4.38
N THR A 42 3.85 -6.13 -5.38
CA THR A 42 2.48 -6.59 -5.63
C THR A 42 1.94 -7.51 -4.52
N LYS A 43 2.82 -8.19 -3.77
CA LYS A 43 2.44 -9.01 -2.59
C LYS A 43 2.41 -8.20 -1.29
N LYS A 44 3.23 -7.16 -1.17
CA LYS A 44 3.40 -6.28 0.02
C LYS A 44 2.46 -5.08 -0.01
N ILE A 45 2.09 -4.61 -1.20
CA ILE A 45 0.94 -3.74 -1.44
C ILE A 45 -0.26 -4.67 -1.38
N VAL A 46 -1.11 -4.47 -0.37
CA VAL A 46 -2.41 -5.15 -0.31
C VAL A 46 -3.10 -4.84 -1.64
N VAL A 47 -3.34 -5.86 -2.48
CA VAL A 47 -3.95 -5.77 -3.83
C VAL A 47 -5.41 -5.23 -3.78
N LYS A 48 -5.84 -4.70 -2.64
CA LYS A 48 -7.13 -4.05 -2.38
C LYS A 48 -6.98 -2.93 -1.33
N PRO A 49 -6.16 -1.87 -1.51
CA PRO A 49 -6.13 -0.81 -0.53
C PRO A 49 -7.36 0.07 -0.77
N GLU A 50 -8.40 -0.19 0.01
CA GLU A 50 -9.38 0.83 0.35
C GLU A 50 -8.65 1.84 1.24
N PHE A 51 -7.99 2.82 0.60
CA PHE A 51 -7.21 3.82 1.31
C PHE A 51 -8.13 4.64 2.20
N HIS A 52 -7.70 4.82 3.44
CA HIS A 52 -8.46 5.57 4.41
C HIS A 52 -7.53 6.23 5.42
N VAL A 53 -7.96 7.37 5.94
CA VAL A 53 -7.35 7.98 7.11
C VAL A 53 -7.85 7.23 8.33
N THR A 54 -6.97 6.53 9.04
CA THR A 54 -7.34 5.84 10.28
C THR A 54 -7.64 6.88 11.37
N LEU A 55 -8.89 6.95 11.80
CA LEU A 55 -9.33 7.84 12.89
C LEU A 55 -9.11 7.19 14.24
N GLY A 56 -9.46 5.91 14.37
CA GLY A 56 -9.33 5.15 15.59
C GLY A 56 -9.53 3.66 15.34
N VAL A 57 -9.10 2.86 16.31
CA VAL A 57 -9.04 1.40 16.19
C VAL A 57 -9.68 0.78 17.43
N PHE A 58 -10.52 -0.22 17.22
CA PHE A 58 -11.23 -0.93 18.27
C PHE A 58 -10.57 -2.27 18.53
N HIS A 59 -10.40 -2.61 19.81
CA HIS A 59 -9.67 -3.80 20.21
C HIS A 59 -10.48 -5.06 19.84
N PRO A 60 -9.88 -6.06 19.16
CA PRO A 60 -10.62 -7.25 18.69
C PRO A 60 -11.26 -8.05 19.83
N GLY A 61 -10.63 -8.06 21.02
CA GLY A 61 -11.18 -8.68 22.24
C GLY A 61 -12.52 -8.09 22.70
N VAL A 62 -12.85 -6.86 22.29
CA VAL A 62 -14.14 -6.23 22.62
C VAL A 62 -15.26 -6.77 21.73
N PHE A 63 -14.90 -7.48 20.65
CA PHE A 63 -15.84 -8.13 19.74
C PHE A 63 -15.98 -9.65 20.01
N GLN A 64 -15.18 -10.21 20.93
CA GLN A 64 -15.13 -11.66 21.20
C GLN A 64 -16.35 -12.20 21.97
N SER A 65 -17.28 -11.35 22.42
CA SER A 65 -18.50 -11.76 23.12
C SER A 65 -19.81 -11.63 22.31
N ASN A 66 -19.77 -11.70 20.97
CA ASN A 66 -20.92 -11.69 20.02
C ASN A 66 -21.29 -10.34 19.39
N LYS A 67 -20.45 -9.75 18.52
CA LYS A 67 -20.85 -8.53 17.78
C LYS A 67 -21.38 -7.41 18.71
N GLY A 68 -21.07 -7.48 20.01
CA GLY A 68 -21.84 -6.85 21.08
C GLY A 68 -21.65 -5.35 21.13
N LEU A 69 -20.39 -4.90 21.15
CA LEU A 69 -20.06 -3.47 21.10
C LEU A 69 -20.62 -2.79 19.86
N PHE A 70 -20.42 -3.37 18.67
CA PHE A 70 -20.92 -2.78 17.44
C PHE A 70 -22.44 -2.78 17.38
N LYS A 71 -23.08 -3.86 17.84
CA LYS A 71 -24.52 -3.94 17.98
C LYS A 71 -25.04 -2.93 18.99
N HIS A 72 -24.34 -2.68 20.10
CA HIS A 72 -24.70 -1.68 21.11
C HIS A 72 -24.58 -0.27 20.53
N LEU A 73 -23.47 0.05 19.86
CA LEU A 73 -23.28 1.33 19.17
C LEU A 73 -24.36 1.54 18.10
N LEU A 74 -24.60 0.56 17.23
CA LEU A 74 -25.65 0.64 16.21
C LEU A 74 -27.04 0.77 16.83
N ASN A 75 -27.34 0.01 17.89
CA ASN A 75 -28.62 0.11 18.58
C ASN A 75 -28.79 1.48 19.22
N PHE A 76 -27.75 2.02 19.88
CA PHE A 76 -27.74 3.36 20.45
C PHE A 76 -28.02 4.42 19.38
N LEU A 77 -27.30 4.39 18.25
CA LEU A 77 -27.50 5.33 17.15
C LEU A 77 -28.90 5.22 16.54
N ARG A 78 -29.47 4.01 16.51
CA ARG A 78 -30.84 3.77 16.04
C ARG A 78 -31.90 4.33 17.00
N THR A 79 -31.71 4.21 18.31
CA THR A 79 -32.67 4.71 19.32
C THR A 79 -32.45 6.18 19.68
N HIS A 80 -31.34 6.78 19.28
CA HIS A 80 -30.99 8.19 19.53
C HIS A 80 -30.68 8.91 18.20
N PRO A 81 -31.70 9.19 17.36
CA PRO A 81 -31.50 9.77 16.03
C PRO A 81 -30.80 11.13 16.04
N GLY A 82 -30.92 11.90 17.12
CA GLY A 82 -30.17 13.16 17.32
C GLY A 82 -28.66 12.96 17.32
N ALA A 83 -28.17 11.92 18.01
CA ALA A 83 -26.74 11.59 18.06
C ALA A 83 -26.21 11.16 16.68
N TYR A 84 -27.00 10.38 15.93
CA TYR A 84 -26.65 10.02 14.55
C TYR A 84 -26.63 11.25 13.62
N ALA A 85 -27.60 12.14 13.73
CA ALA A 85 -27.66 13.37 12.93
C ALA A 85 -26.49 14.31 13.22
N GLU A 86 -26.09 14.45 14.50
CA GLU A 86 -24.90 15.21 14.89
C GLU A 86 -23.62 14.61 14.33
N LEU A 87 -23.42 13.29 14.47
CA LEU A 87 -22.27 12.61 13.86
C LEU A 87 -22.19 12.82 12.36
N LYS A 88 -23.32 12.68 11.66
CA LYS A 88 -23.37 12.87 10.20
C LYS A 88 -23.00 14.30 9.79
N LYS A 89 -23.35 15.31 10.60
CA LYS A 89 -22.93 16.70 10.38
C LYS A 89 -21.45 16.94 10.65
N LEU A 90 -20.79 16.09 11.43
CA LEU A 90 -19.36 16.17 11.72
C LEU A 90 -18.50 15.36 10.75
N PHE A 91 -19.05 14.34 10.09
CA PHE A 91 -18.35 13.53 9.09
C PHE A 91 -18.21 14.23 7.74
N ASN A 92 -17.87 15.52 7.76
CA ASN A 92 -17.40 16.25 6.60
C ASN A 92 -16.22 17.13 6.99
N GLY A 93 -15.33 17.39 6.04
CA GLY A 93 -14.17 18.21 6.29
C GLY A 93 -13.10 18.04 5.22
N LYS A 94 -11.90 18.53 5.55
CA LYS A 94 -10.74 18.47 4.67
C LYS A 94 -9.58 17.76 5.35
N CYS A 95 -8.84 16.99 4.57
CA CYS A 95 -7.59 16.37 4.96
C CYS A 95 -6.46 16.85 4.05
N THR A 96 -5.28 17.02 4.64
CA THR A 96 -4.06 17.38 3.91
C THR A 96 -2.96 16.37 4.22
N ILE A 97 -2.42 15.73 3.18
CA ILE A 97 -1.25 14.87 3.27
C ILE A 97 0.00 15.72 3.04
N LYS A 98 0.93 15.73 4.00
CA LYS A 98 2.17 16.56 3.96
C LYS A 98 3.42 15.80 3.56
N GLY A 99 3.38 14.48 3.61
CA GLY A 99 4.51 13.61 3.31
C GLY A 99 4.35 12.25 3.96
N ILE A 100 5.46 11.59 4.25
CA ILE A 100 5.46 10.21 4.75
C ILE A 100 6.16 10.08 6.11
N GLY A 101 5.77 9.04 6.83
CA GLY A 101 6.47 8.55 8.00
C GLY A 101 6.61 7.03 7.95
N PHE A 102 7.39 6.50 8.88
CA PHE A 102 7.73 5.09 8.95
C PHE A 102 8.14 4.72 10.38
N ASP A 103 7.95 3.47 10.80
CA ASP A 103 8.05 3.08 12.22
C ASP A 103 9.49 3.02 12.75
N LYS A 104 10.48 2.76 11.89
CA LYS A 104 11.90 2.62 12.28
C LYS A 104 12.77 3.79 11.83
N HIS A 105 14.07 3.55 11.63
CA HIS A 105 15.05 4.60 11.29
C HIS A 105 15.00 5.02 9.82
N ASP A 106 14.60 4.11 8.93
CA ASP A 106 14.51 4.36 7.49
C ASP A 106 13.39 3.52 6.86
N VAL A 107 13.01 3.84 5.62
CA VAL A 107 11.96 3.12 4.88
C VAL A 107 12.34 1.64 4.66
N LYS A 108 13.62 1.34 4.46
CA LYS A 108 14.13 -0.01 4.19
C LYS A 108 13.98 -0.98 5.37
N SER A 109 14.19 -0.51 6.60
CA SER A 109 14.08 -1.30 7.83
C SER A 109 12.67 -1.33 8.38
N SER A 110 11.86 -0.31 8.07
CA SER A 110 10.50 -0.13 8.59
C SER A 110 9.54 -1.23 8.12
N ASP A 111 8.70 -1.69 9.05
CA ASP A 111 7.65 -2.66 8.75
C ASP A 111 6.40 -1.97 8.20
N VAL A 112 6.20 -0.70 8.54
CA VAL A 112 5.08 0.12 8.09
C VAL A 112 5.58 1.47 7.57
N VAL A 113 5.03 1.90 6.44
CA VAL A 113 5.15 3.25 5.90
C VAL A 113 3.76 3.84 5.76
N TRP A 114 3.60 5.11 6.14
CA TRP A 114 2.31 5.81 6.09
C TRP A 114 2.46 7.20 5.47
N ALA A 115 1.36 7.72 4.94
CA ALA A 115 1.20 9.14 4.66
C ALA A 115 0.72 9.86 5.92
N ALA A 116 1.42 10.93 6.31
CA ALA A 116 1.04 11.75 7.46
C ALA A 116 -0.08 12.72 7.06
N VAL A 117 -1.17 12.72 7.83
CA VAL A 117 -2.39 13.50 7.53
C VAL A 117 -2.61 14.56 8.61
N GLU A 118 -2.88 15.78 8.15
CA GLU A 118 -3.32 16.91 8.97
C GLU A 118 -4.79 17.21 8.68
N SER A 119 -5.60 17.33 9.74
CA SER A 119 -7.00 17.75 9.66
C SER A 119 -7.48 18.20 11.04
N SER A 120 -8.01 19.42 11.13
CA SER A 120 -8.67 19.95 12.32
C SER A 120 -9.98 19.23 12.61
N GLU A 121 -10.68 18.85 11.56
CA GLU A 121 -11.99 18.20 11.59
C GLU A 121 -11.87 16.78 12.15
N VAL A 122 -10.78 16.07 11.83
CA VAL A 122 -10.49 14.76 12.40
C VAL A 122 -10.39 14.82 13.93
N HIS A 123 -9.83 15.89 14.51
CA HIS A 123 -9.78 16.03 15.97
C HIS A 123 -11.19 16.17 16.56
N ALA A 124 -12.03 17.04 15.98
CA ALA A 124 -13.41 17.24 16.42
C ALA A 124 -14.24 15.94 16.30
N ILE A 125 -14.07 15.20 15.20
CA ILE A 125 -14.72 13.90 14.99
C ILE A 125 -14.35 12.92 16.11
N ARG A 126 -13.06 12.84 16.47
CA ARG A 126 -12.59 11.91 17.52
C ARG A 126 -13.18 12.24 18.88
N VAL A 127 -13.21 13.51 19.25
CA VAL A 127 -13.82 13.97 20.51
C VAL A 127 -15.30 13.55 20.56
N LYS A 128 -16.06 13.78 19.48
CA LYS A 128 -17.49 13.42 19.48
C LYS A 128 -17.73 11.91 19.44
N VAL A 129 -16.90 11.18 18.71
CA VAL A 129 -16.95 9.70 18.70
C VAL A 129 -16.69 9.17 20.10
N HIS A 130 -15.67 9.67 20.79
CA HIS A 130 -15.36 9.31 22.18
C HIS A 130 -16.56 9.54 23.11
N GLU A 131 -17.18 10.72 23.05
CA GLU A 131 -18.38 11.06 23.83
C GLU A 131 -19.51 10.04 23.59
N ILE A 132 -19.78 9.71 22.31
CA ILE A 132 -20.84 8.77 21.94
C ILE A 132 -20.52 7.34 22.38
N LEU A 133 -19.26 6.92 22.30
CA LEU A 133 -18.83 5.62 22.82
C LEU A 133 -19.06 5.55 24.33
N GLY A 134 -18.71 6.60 25.08
CA GLY A 134 -18.97 6.68 26.52
C GLY A 134 -20.46 6.64 26.85
N LEU A 135 -21.30 7.38 26.13
CA LEU A 135 -22.77 7.34 26.29
C LEU A 135 -23.37 5.96 25.95
N ALA A 136 -22.73 5.22 25.04
CA ALA A 136 -23.10 3.84 24.71
C ALA A 136 -22.57 2.81 25.74
N GLY A 137 -21.89 3.24 26.80
CA GLY A 137 -21.32 2.38 27.84
C GLY A 137 -20.07 1.62 27.39
N ILE A 138 -19.32 2.14 26.41
CA ILE A 138 -18.09 1.54 25.91
C ILE A 138 -16.91 2.12 26.68
N GLU A 139 -16.13 1.25 27.33
CA GLU A 139 -14.94 1.64 28.09
C GLU A 139 -13.79 2.12 27.18
N ASP A 140 -13.00 3.07 27.67
CA ASP A 140 -11.83 3.61 26.96
C ASP A 140 -10.78 2.55 26.62
N SER A 141 -10.70 1.47 27.40
CA SER A 141 -9.84 0.32 27.13
C SER A 141 -10.17 -0.38 25.80
N SER A 142 -11.37 -0.14 25.26
CA SER A 142 -11.92 -0.82 24.09
C SER A 142 -11.56 -0.18 22.75
N PHE A 143 -11.07 1.07 22.76
CA PHE A 143 -10.69 1.78 21.54
C PHE A 143 -9.50 2.71 21.78
N ILE A 144 -8.73 2.95 20.72
CA ILE A 144 -7.62 3.90 20.75
C ILE A 144 -7.70 4.81 19.54
N PHE A 145 -7.53 6.12 19.76
CA PHE A 145 -7.22 7.05 18.68
C PHE A 145 -5.73 7.00 18.36
N THR A 146 -5.42 6.73 17.10
CA THR A 146 -4.06 6.82 16.55
C THR A 146 -3.83 8.21 15.97
N ASN A 147 -2.61 8.64 15.70
CA ASN A 147 -2.40 9.81 14.84
C ASN A 147 -3.08 9.61 13.47
N PRO A 148 -3.71 10.64 12.86
CA PRO A 148 -4.33 10.52 11.54
C PRO A 148 -3.26 10.20 10.50
N HIS A 149 -3.47 9.12 9.76
CA HIS A 149 -2.52 8.66 8.76
C HIS A 149 -3.21 7.73 7.78
N ILE A 150 -2.58 7.51 6.63
CA ILE A 150 -2.98 6.50 5.65
C ILE A 150 -1.84 5.51 5.52
N THR A 151 -2.09 4.23 5.80
CA THR A 151 -1.07 3.19 5.62
C THR A 151 -0.79 3.00 4.12
N LEU A 152 0.49 3.12 3.73
CA LEU A 152 0.94 2.99 2.34
C LEU A 152 1.54 1.60 2.07
N LEU A 153 2.40 1.12 2.97
CA LEU A 153 3.13 -0.14 2.83
C LEU A 153 3.15 -0.91 4.15
N MET A 154 3.02 -2.23 4.07
CA MET A 154 3.21 -3.15 5.20
C MET A 154 4.08 -4.33 4.75
N LYS A 155 5.26 -4.52 5.34
CA LYS A 155 6.17 -5.61 4.94
C LYS A 155 5.84 -6.95 5.57
N SER A 156 5.42 -6.94 6.82
CA SER A 156 5.36 -8.15 7.65
C SER A 156 4.03 -8.91 7.55
N GLY A 157 3.05 -8.43 6.78
CA GLY A 157 1.70 -9.01 6.70
C GLY A 157 0.92 -8.96 8.02
N LYS A 158 1.50 -8.42 9.09
CA LYS A 158 0.92 -8.36 10.45
C LYS A 158 -0.07 -7.21 10.64
N GLY A 159 -0.32 -6.42 9.60
CA GLY A 159 -1.15 -5.22 9.66
C GLY A 159 -0.34 -3.99 10.09
N ASP A 160 -1.04 -2.87 10.20
CA ASP A 160 -0.48 -1.63 10.73
C ASP A 160 -0.28 -1.72 12.25
N VAL A 161 0.65 -0.93 12.77
CA VAL A 161 0.95 -0.78 14.20
C VAL A 161 0.28 0.51 14.67
N HIS A 162 -0.78 0.39 15.47
CA HIS A 162 -1.63 1.52 15.88
C HIS A 162 -1.32 2.11 17.26
N ASP A 163 -0.46 1.46 18.05
CA ASP A 163 -0.02 1.89 19.38
C ASP A 163 1.28 2.72 19.36
N ILE A 164 1.71 3.16 18.18
CA ILE A 164 2.89 4.03 18.00
C ILE A 164 2.49 5.41 17.48
N GLY A 165 3.28 6.42 17.83
CA GLY A 165 3.18 7.74 17.21
C GLY A 165 3.50 7.67 15.71
N LYS A 166 2.76 8.42 14.90
CA LYS A 166 2.92 8.45 13.43
C LYS A 166 3.35 9.83 12.92
N PRO A 167 4.55 10.31 13.27
CA PRO A 167 5.02 11.62 12.84
C PRO A 167 5.31 11.65 11.34
N LEU A 168 5.26 12.85 10.78
CA LEU A 168 5.88 13.16 9.49
C LEU A 168 7.41 13.04 9.63
N LYS A 169 8.06 12.29 8.73
CA LYS A 169 9.52 12.14 8.71
C LYS A 169 10.16 12.70 7.44
N LEU A 170 9.51 12.52 6.29
CA LEU A 170 10.00 13.01 4.99
C LEU A 170 8.89 13.79 4.27
N PRO A 171 9.21 14.94 3.64
CA PRO A 171 8.22 15.77 2.98
C PRO A 171 7.77 15.15 1.65
N LEU A 172 6.55 15.49 1.21
CA LEU A 172 5.96 14.91 0.01
C LEU A 172 6.75 15.21 -1.29
N HIS A 173 7.34 16.41 -1.38
CA HIS A 173 8.09 16.84 -2.56
C HIS A 173 9.38 16.05 -2.83
N GLY A 174 9.79 15.18 -1.90
CA GLY A 174 10.86 14.20 -2.15
C GLY A 174 10.41 13.05 -3.05
N PHE A 175 9.10 12.87 -3.28
CA PHE A 175 8.54 11.72 -4.00
C PHE A 175 7.62 12.10 -5.15
N LEU A 176 6.86 13.19 -4.99
CA LEU A 176 5.94 13.72 -6.00
C LEU A 176 6.30 15.18 -6.30
N ASP A 177 5.91 15.71 -7.46
CA ASP A 177 6.02 17.14 -7.76
C ASP A 177 4.91 17.96 -7.09
N GLU A 178 4.63 17.64 -5.82
CA GLU A 178 3.58 18.25 -5.01
C GLU A 178 4.08 18.45 -3.59
N ARG A 179 3.75 19.60 -2.98
CA ARG A 179 4.06 19.86 -1.57
C ARG A 179 3.05 19.26 -0.61
N SER A 180 1.82 19.02 -1.08
CA SER A 180 0.76 18.37 -0.33
C SER A 180 -0.32 17.80 -1.25
N ILE A 181 -1.06 16.80 -0.75
CA ILE A 181 -2.28 16.29 -1.39
C ILE A 181 -3.46 16.64 -0.49
N ASP A 182 -4.38 17.43 -1.02
CA ASP A 182 -5.58 17.86 -0.33
C ASP A 182 -6.78 17.08 -0.86
N PHE A 183 -7.67 16.68 0.06
CA PHE A 183 -8.97 16.11 -0.31
C PHE A 183 -10.04 16.43 0.73
N ASP A 184 -11.25 16.60 0.22
CA ASP A 184 -12.44 16.76 1.04
C ASP A 184 -13.08 15.40 1.29
N PHE A 185 -13.76 15.26 2.42
CA PHE A 185 -14.54 14.08 2.74
C PHE A 185 -15.93 14.47 3.22
N GLU A 186 -16.90 13.59 2.96
CA GLU A 186 -18.28 13.66 3.46
C GLU A 186 -18.73 12.32 4.07
N THR A 187 -17.78 11.41 4.26
CA THR A 187 -18.03 10.04 4.66
C THR A 187 -17.01 9.58 5.67
N THR A 188 -17.47 8.80 6.65
CA THR A 188 -16.62 7.97 7.50
C THR A 188 -17.12 6.53 7.43
N ASN A 189 -16.19 5.59 7.36
CA ASN A 189 -16.45 4.17 7.25
C ASN A 189 -15.99 3.45 8.52
N PHE A 190 -16.73 2.39 8.84
CA PHE A 190 -16.30 1.38 9.78
C PHE A 190 -15.78 0.18 8.98
N TYR A 191 -14.49 -0.08 9.10
CA TYR A 191 -13.81 -1.17 8.42
C TYR A 191 -13.68 -2.35 9.39
N GLY A 192 -13.98 -3.54 8.89
CA GLY A 192 -13.72 -4.80 9.58
C GLY A 192 -12.45 -5.47 9.04
N LYS A 193 -12.36 -6.78 9.27
CA LYS A 193 -11.25 -7.62 8.81
C LYS A 193 -10.94 -7.39 7.32
N HIS A 194 -9.65 -7.28 7.00
CA HIS A 194 -9.13 -7.01 5.65
C HIS A 194 -9.63 -5.70 5.02
N SER A 195 -9.89 -4.67 5.84
CA SER A 195 -10.36 -3.36 5.39
C SER A 195 -11.71 -3.40 4.67
N LYS A 196 -12.56 -4.41 4.93
CA LYS A 196 -13.90 -4.44 4.35
C LYS A 196 -14.80 -3.42 5.04
N VAL A 197 -15.44 -2.53 4.28
CA VAL A 197 -16.49 -1.64 4.83
C VAL A 197 -17.65 -2.47 5.41
N VAL A 198 -17.93 -2.27 6.70
CA VAL A 198 -19.03 -2.87 7.46
C VAL A 198 -20.20 -1.91 7.57
N ALA A 199 -19.92 -0.62 7.72
CA ALA A 199 -20.91 0.46 7.74
C ALA A 199 -20.30 1.76 7.21
N SER A 200 -21.15 2.57 6.58
CA SER A 200 -20.78 3.90 6.10
C SER A 200 -21.69 4.95 6.71
N PHE A 201 -21.09 6.06 7.09
CA PHE A 201 -21.76 7.24 7.60
C PHE A 201 -21.46 8.39 6.64
N GLY A 202 -22.30 8.56 5.61
CA GLY A 202 -22.08 9.53 4.55
C GLY A 202 -22.51 9.01 3.18
N ARG A 203 -21.98 9.61 2.12
CA ARG A 203 -22.12 9.11 0.73
C ARG A 203 -21.28 7.84 0.52
N GLU A 204 -21.67 6.99 -0.40
CA GLU A 204 -20.88 5.80 -0.73
C GLU A 204 -19.51 6.21 -1.29
N CYS A 205 -18.46 5.85 -0.56
CA CYS A 205 -17.06 6.02 -0.94
C CYS A 205 -16.25 4.91 -0.24
N ASP A 206 -15.44 4.19 -1.00
CA ASP A 206 -14.76 2.98 -0.53
C ASP A 206 -13.24 3.09 -0.55
N GLY A 207 -12.67 4.25 -0.92
CA GLY A 207 -11.21 4.44 -0.91
C GLY A 207 -10.46 3.69 -2.02
N LYS A 208 -11.17 3.13 -3.01
CA LYS A 208 -10.52 2.35 -4.08
C LYS A 208 -9.87 3.25 -5.14
N PRO A 209 -8.65 2.90 -5.58
CA PRO A 209 -8.05 3.55 -6.76
C PRO A 209 -8.79 3.17 -8.03
N SER A 210 -8.55 3.92 -9.10
CA SER A 210 -9.07 3.60 -10.43
C SER A 210 -8.35 2.40 -11.05
N ASP A 211 -8.95 1.78 -12.07
CA ASP A 211 -8.30 0.70 -12.83
C ASP A 211 -7.01 1.16 -13.54
N LYS A 212 -6.79 2.48 -13.68
CA LYS A 212 -5.55 3.04 -14.21
C LYS A 212 -4.35 2.63 -13.34
N PHE A 213 -4.54 2.44 -12.04
CA PHE A 213 -3.47 1.98 -11.16
C PHE A 213 -2.89 0.64 -11.59
N LYS A 214 -3.72 -0.33 -11.99
CA LYS A 214 -3.23 -1.64 -12.46
C LYS A 214 -2.31 -1.48 -13.67
N LYS A 215 -2.63 -0.53 -14.56
CA LYS A 215 -1.78 -0.19 -15.70
C LYS A 215 -0.46 0.44 -15.24
N VAL A 216 -0.50 1.46 -14.38
CA VAL A 216 0.71 2.13 -13.85
C VAL A 216 1.62 1.14 -13.12
N LEU A 217 1.06 0.22 -12.33
CA LEU A 217 1.81 -0.84 -11.66
C LEU A 217 2.43 -1.81 -12.67
N THR A 218 1.66 -2.24 -13.67
CA THR A 218 2.15 -3.13 -14.74
C THR A 218 3.28 -2.48 -15.53
N ASP A 219 3.15 -1.20 -15.86
CA ASP A 219 4.15 -0.42 -16.59
C ASP A 219 5.43 -0.26 -15.75
N ALA A 220 5.30 0.01 -14.45
CA ALA A 220 6.45 0.07 -13.53
C ALA A 220 7.17 -1.28 -13.41
N ILE A 221 6.42 -2.38 -13.27
CA ILE A 221 6.98 -3.75 -13.25
C ILE A 221 7.71 -4.05 -14.57
N ASN A 222 7.15 -3.64 -15.70
CA ASN A 222 7.75 -3.91 -17.02
C ASN A 222 8.96 -3.02 -17.32
N ALA A 223 8.98 -1.78 -16.82
CA ALA A 223 10.14 -0.88 -16.97
C ALA A 223 11.37 -1.38 -16.20
N ASP A 224 11.16 -2.06 -15.06
CA ASP A 224 12.23 -2.62 -14.23
C ASP A 224 12.66 -4.04 -14.63
N LYS A 225 11.97 -4.67 -15.59
CA LYS A 225 12.48 -5.92 -16.18
C LYS A 225 13.77 -5.60 -16.93
N PRO A 226 14.89 -6.29 -16.64
CA PRO A 226 16.03 -6.20 -17.53
C PRO A 226 15.54 -6.53 -18.94
N LYS A 227 15.79 -5.65 -19.92
CA LYS A 227 15.50 -5.95 -21.32
C LYS A 227 16.11 -7.31 -21.60
N GLU A 228 15.30 -8.34 -21.80
CA GLU A 228 15.80 -9.63 -22.26
C GLU A 228 16.57 -9.33 -23.54
N VAL A 229 17.85 -9.69 -23.54
CA VAL A 229 18.64 -9.60 -24.76
C VAL A 229 18.03 -10.63 -25.69
N GLU A 230 17.24 -10.17 -26.66
CA GLU A 230 16.72 -11.06 -27.70
C GLU A 230 17.90 -11.55 -28.53
N TYR A 231 18.24 -12.81 -28.32
CA TYR A 231 19.28 -13.50 -29.06
C TYR A 231 18.65 -14.18 -30.29
N ASN A 232 19.26 -14.00 -31.46
CA ASN A 232 18.87 -14.69 -32.68
C ASN A 232 19.33 -16.16 -32.64
N TRP A 233 18.64 -16.99 -31.86
CA TRP A 233 18.93 -18.42 -31.74
C TRP A 233 18.87 -19.12 -33.09
N GLY A 234 18.01 -18.68 -34.00
CA GLY A 234 17.87 -19.23 -35.34
C GLY A 234 19.16 -19.14 -36.15
N ALA A 235 19.90 -18.03 -36.05
CA ALA A 235 21.21 -17.87 -36.68
C ALA A 235 22.24 -18.83 -36.09
N LEU A 236 22.27 -18.98 -34.76
CA LEU A 236 23.18 -19.91 -34.07
C LEU A 236 22.94 -21.37 -34.46
N PHE A 237 21.67 -21.81 -34.48
CA PHE A 237 21.31 -23.19 -34.86
C PHE A 237 21.46 -23.49 -36.36
N LYS A 238 21.67 -22.47 -37.20
CA LYS A 238 21.91 -22.60 -38.66
C LYS A 238 23.39 -22.44 -39.04
N SER A 239 24.23 -21.90 -38.17
CA SER A 239 25.67 -21.75 -38.41
C SER A 239 26.35 -23.12 -38.52
N ALA A 240 27.10 -23.34 -39.60
CA ALA A 240 27.91 -24.54 -39.77
C ALA A 240 28.98 -24.67 -38.68
N ASP A 241 29.53 -23.54 -38.25
CA ASP A 241 30.66 -23.48 -37.30
C ASP A 241 30.22 -23.71 -35.85
N PHE A 242 29.00 -23.28 -35.48
CA PHE A 242 28.55 -23.26 -34.07
C PHE A 242 27.34 -24.14 -33.77
N ARG A 243 26.70 -24.76 -34.78
CA ARG A 243 25.49 -25.60 -34.58
C ARG A 243 25.70 -26.72 -33.56
N ALA A 244 26.88 -27.35 -33.54
CA ALA A 244 27.18 -28.44 -32.61
C ALA A 244 27.16 -27.99 -31.14
N GLN A 245 27.57 -26.75 -30.86
CA GLN A 245 27.63 -26.17 -29.52
C GLN A 245 26.41 -25.31 -29.18
N ALA A 246 25.48 -25.11 -30.12
CA ALA A 246 24.37 -24.17 -30.00
C ALA A 246 23.46 -24.40 -28.77
N LYS A 247 23.20 -25.66 -28.40
CA LYS A 247 22.42 -25.99 -27.19
C LYS A 247 23.15 -25.60 -25.90
N GLU A 248 24.47 -25.82 -25.86
CA GLU A 248 25.30 -25.53 -24.69
C GLU A 248 25.49 -24.03 -24.52
N ILE A 249 25.74 -23.30 -25.61
CA ILE A 249 25.78 -21.84 -25.65
C ILE A 249 24.45 -21.25 -25.16
N LYS A 250 23.31 -21.75 -25.67
CA LYS A 250 21.99 -21.30 -25.22
C LYS A 250 21.81 -21.52 -23.73
N THR A 251 22.18 -22.70 -23.24
CA THR A 251 22.08 -23.04 -21.81
C THR A 251 22.91 -22.08 -20.96
N ILE A 252 24.17 -21.82 -21.32
CA ILE A 252 25.06 -20.89 -20.60
C ILE A 252 24.50 -19.46 -20.59
N LEU A 253 23.92 -19.00 -21.69
CA LEU A 253 23.41 -17.63 -21.83
C LEU A 253 22.02 -17.41 -21.20
N THR A 254 21.24 -18.48 -21.01
CA THR A 254 19.92 -18.41 -20.34
C THR A 254 19.96 -18.79 -18.87
N ASP A 255 21.06 -19.38 -18.40
CA ASP A 255 21.27 -19.76 -17.00
C ASP A 255 21.73 -18.51 -16.21
N PRO A 256 20.99 -18.08 -15.18
CA PRO A 256 21.28 -16.86 -14.43
C PRO A 256 22.58 -16.95 -13.60
N ASP A 257 23.06 -18.16 -13.30
CA ASP A 257 24.29 -18.39 -12.54
C ASP A 257 25.51 -18.57 -13.45
N LYS A 258 25.29 -18.67 -14.75
CA LYS A 258 26.33 -18.72 -15.79
C LYS A 258 26.33 -17.43 -16.58
N GLY A 259 27.46 -17.13 -17.22
CA GLY A 259 27.60 -15.87 -17.93
C GLY A 259 28.81 -15.83 -18.82
N ALA A 260 29.25 -14.61 -19.15
CA ALA A 260 30.33 -14.35 -20.08
C ALA A 260 31.62 -15.16 -19.79
N LYS A 261 31.92 -15.46 -18.52
CA LYS A 261 33.09 -16.27 -18.13
C LYS A 261 32.98 -17.73 -18.58
N GLU A 262 31.83 -18.38 -18.39
CA GLU A 262 31.63 -19.76 -18.84
C GLU A 262 31.52 -19.82 -20.36
N LEU A 263 30.90 -18.81 -20.97
CA LEU A 263 30.84 -18.71 -22.42
C LEU A 263 32.24 -18.53 -23.03
N ALA A 264 33.12 -17.74 -22.39
CA ALA A 264 34.51 -17.56 -22.81
C ALA A 264 35.35 -18.83 -22.64
N LYS A 265 35.06 -19.69 -21.64
CA LYS A 265 35.72 -20.99 -21.50
C LYS A 265 35.33 -21.95 -22.62
N LEU A 266 34.05 -21.96 -23.00
CA LEU A 266 33.55 -22.82 -24.07
C LEU A 266 34.06 -22.37 -25.44
N LEU A 267 34.02 -21.06 -25.72
CA LEU A 267 34.24 -20.53 -27.07
C LEU A 267 35.62 -19.90 -27.28
N GLY A 268 36.34 -19.56 -26.22
CA GLY A 268 37.64 -18.89 -26.31
C GLY A 268 37.61 -17.67 -27.23
N LYS A 269 38.39 -17.72 -28.32
CA LYS A 269 38.50 -16.65 -29.31
C LYS A 269 37.22 -16.46 -30.15
N ASP A 270 36.36 -17.47 -30.23
CA ASP A 270 35.15 -17.46 -31.06
C ASP A 270 33.94 -16.78 -30.38
N MET A 271 34.08 -16.42 -29.10
CA MET A 271 33.03 -15.73 -28.34
C MET A 271 32.54 -14.46 -29.06
N GLY A 272 33.45 -13.69 -29.67
CA GLY A 272 33.11 -12.48 -30.41
C GLY A 272 32.25 -12.76 -31.65
N ALA A 273 32.55 -13.83 -32.39
CA ALA A 273 31.80 -14.23 -33.58
C ALA A 273 30.39 -14.73 -33.21
N VAL A 274 30.29 -15.55 -32.16
CA VAL A 274 29.00 -16.04 -31.65
C VAL A 274 28.13 -14.90 -31.13
N MET A 275 28.69 -13.96 -30.35
CA MET A 275 27.91 -12.82 -29.85
C MET A 275 27.47 -11.87 -30.97
N LYS A 276 28.26 -11.73 -32.05
CA LYS A 276 27.86 -10.97 -33.24
C LYS A 276 26.72 -11.66 -34.00
N LEU A 277 26.79 -12.99 -34.15
CA LEU A 277 25.76 -13.81 -34.78
C LEU A 277 24.44 -13.82 -34.00
N LEU A 278 24.51 -13.77 -32.67
CA LEU A 278 23.32 -13.74 -31.81
C LEU A 278 22.67 -12.35 -31.74
N LYS A 279 23.41 -11.29 -32.10
CA LYS A 279 22.92 -9.89 -32.10
C LYS A 279 22.52 -9.38 -33.49
N SER A 280 22.64 -10.21 -34.52
CA SER A 280 22.27 -9.90 -35.91
C SER A 280 20.83 -10.27 -36.24
#